data_AF-A0A7Y5QJ28-F1
#
_entry.id   AF-A0A7Y5QJ28-F1
#
_cell.length_a   1.000
_cell.length_b   1.000
_cell.length_c   1.000
_cell.angle_alpha   90.00
_cell.angle_beta   90.00
_cell.angle_gamma   90.00
#
_symmetry.space_group_name_H-M   'P 1'
#
loop_
_entity.id
_entity.type
_entity.pdbx_description
1 polymer ?
#
loop_
_entity_poly.entity_id
_entity_poly.type
_entity_poly.pdbx_seq_one_letter_code
_entity_poly.pdbx_strand_id
1 'polypeptide(L)'
;MYTIRSERQLMEQLEYNLLFRWFVGLGVDDPVWDVTVFTKNRQRLLIGDVAEGFFGAVVAEARHADLLSSEHFTVDGTLVQAWAGQKSFPRDPEKRDPDDPAAGGRTPAPRPPR
;
A
#
# COMPACT_ATOMS: atom_id res chain seq x y z
N MET A 1 9.51 -9.08 -13.47
CA MET A 1 8.15 -9.60 -13.19
C MET A 1 8.06 -9.96 -11.70
N TYR A 2 8.03 -8.94 -10.83
CA TYR A 2 7.96 -9.11 -9.35
C TYR A 2 7.09 -8.00 -8.76
N THR A 3 5.85 -7.89 -9.25
CA THR A 3 4.93 -6.87 -8.75
C THR A 3 3.97 -7.53 -7.78
N ILE A 4 4.02 -7.09 -6.52
CA ILE A 4 3.06 -7.46 -5.49
C ILE A 4 1.93 -6.42 -5.57
N ARG A 5 0.73 -6.86 -5.93
CA ARG A 5 -0.41 -6.00 -6.24
C ARG A 5 -1.41 -5.90 -5.09
N SER A 6 -1.26 -6.71 -4.04
CA SER A 6 -2.13 -6.69 -2.87
C SER A 6 -1.42 -7.21 -1.62
N GLU A 7 -1.94 -6.87 -0.45
CA GLU A 7 -1.44 -7.37 0.84
C GLU A 7 -1.65 -8.87 1.01
N ARG A 8 -2.73 -9.41 0.44
CA ARG A 8 -2.96 -10.86 0.39
C ARG A 8 -1.85 -11.54 -0.40
N GLN A 9 -1.53 -11.01 -1.57
CA GLN A 9 -0.43 -11.51 -2.38
C GLN A 9 0.92 -11.35 -1.66
N LEU A 10 1.11 -10.28 -0.86
CA LEU A 10 2.31 -10.14 -0.03
C LEU A 10 2.42 -11.29 0.98
N MET A 11 1.34 -11.60 1.72
CA MET A 11 1.36 -12.72 2.67
C MET A 11 1.59 -14.05 1.96
N GLU A 12 0.93 -14.30 0.83
CA GLU A 12 1.18 -15.50 0.01
C GLU A 12 2.64 -15.62 -0.43
N GLN A 13 3.31 -14.50 -0.75
CA GLN A 13 4.73 -14.53 -1.05
C GLN A 13 5.58 -14.80 0.20
N LEU A 14 5.20 -14.29 1.38
CA LEU A 14 5.90 -14.61 2.63
C LEU A 14 5.77 -16.07 3.05
N GLU A 15 4.73 -16.77 2.60
CA GLU A 15 4.54 -18.20 2.86
C GLU A 15 5.62 -19.07 2.21
N TYR A 16 6.08 -18.71 0.99
CA TYR A 16 6.93 -19.59 0.18
C TYR A 16 8.24 -18.96 -0.31
N ASN A 17 8.36 -17.63 -0.29
CA ASN A 17 9.51 -16.91 -0.81
C ASN A 17 10.47 -16.54 0.32
N LEU A 18 11.54 -17.33 0.48
CA LEU A 18 12.54 -17.12 1.52
C LEU A 18 13.22 -15.74 1.45
N LEU A 19 13.40 -15.18 0.25
CA LEU A 19 13.97 -13.84 0.10
C LEU A 19 13.07 -12.78 0.73
N PHE A 20 11.75 -12.90 0.55
CA PHE A 20 10.81 -11.94 1.12
C PHE A 20 10.70 -12.11 2.63
N ARG A 21 10.75 -13.35 3.14
CA ARG A 21 10.81 -13.62 4.59
C ARG A 21 12.01 -12.96 5.24
N TRP A 22 13.19 -13.16 4.66
CA TRP A 22 14.42 -12.52 5.13
C TRP A 22 14.30 -11.00 5.13
N PHE A 23 13.79 -10.42 4.04
CA PHE A 23 13.65 -8.97 3.92
C PHE A 23 12.75 -8.35 5.00
N VAL A 24 11.66 -9.03 5.37
CA VAL A 24 10.75 -8.56 6.42
C VAL A 24 11.17 -9.01 7.84
N GLY A 25 12.29 -9.70 7.98
CA GLY A 25 12.82 -10.16 9.26
C GLY A 25 12.13 -11.40 9.84
N LEU A 26 11.41 -12.17 9.03
CA LEU A 26 10.86 -13.47 9.44
C LEU A 26 11.93 -14.56 9.29
N GLY A 27 12.10 -15.38 10.32
CA GLY A 27 12.89 -16.61 10.29
C GLY A 27 12.28 -17.64 9.33
N VAL A 28 12.97 -18.77 9.11
CA VAL A 28 12.48 -19.82 8.19
C VAL A 28 11.17 -20.44 8.69
N ASP A 29 11.09 -20.71 10.00
CA ASP A 29 9.97 -21.45 10.61
C ASP A 29 8.90 -20.55 11.26
N ASP A 30 9.08 -19.22 11.21
CA ASP A 30 8.13 -18.30 11.84
C ASP A 30 6.77 -18.31 11.13
N PRO A 31 5.65 -18.16 11.84
CA PRO A 31 4.36 -18.00 11.19
C PRO A 31 4.31 -16.70 10.37
N VAL A 32 3.71 -16.75 9.18
CA VAL A 32 3.41 -15.52 8.41
C VAL A 32 2.33 -14.71 9.15
N TRP A 33 2.38 -13.40 8.98
CA TRP A 33 1.43 -12.49 9.60
C TRP A 33 0.01 -12.71 9.05
N ASP A 34 -0.98 -12.60 9.94
CA ASP A 34 -2.37 -12.53 9.50
C ASP A 34 -2.61 -11.28 8.65
N VAL A 35 -3.19 -11.47 7.45
CA VAL A 35 -3.43 -10.40 6.48
C VAL A 35 -4.23 -9.26 7.11
N THR A 36 -5.26 -9.57 7.89
CA THR A 36 -6.17 -8.55 8.47
C THR A 36 -5.47 -7.73 9.53
N VAL A 37 -4.64 -8.37 10.36
CA VAL A 37 -3.80 -7.71 11.36
C VAL A 37 -2.78 -6.80 10.67
N PHE A 38 -2.11 -7.29 9.62
CA PHE A 38 -1.18 -6.51 8.82
C PHE A 38 -1.85 -5.27 8.20
N THR A 39 -3.02 -5.43 7.56
CA THR A 39 -3.77 -4.32 6.97
C THR A 39 -4.05 -3.22 7.99
N LYS A 40 -4.57 -3.60 9.16
CA LYS A 40 -4.92 -2.65 10.22
C LYS A 40 -3.69 -1.96 10.79
N ASN A 41 -2.60 -2.70 11.02
CA ASN A 41 -1.37 -2.13 11.56
C ASN A 41 -0.70 -1.18 10.57
N ARG A 42 -0.65 -1.53 9.27
CA ARG A 42 -0.15 -0.61 8.24
C ARG A 42 -1.00 0.66 8.18
N GLN A 43 -2.32 0.53 8.21
CA GLN A 43 -3.20 1.70 8.20
C GLN A 43 -2.96 2.59 9.42
N ARG A 44 -2.79 2.02 10.62
CA ARG A 44 -2.46 2.78 11.84
C ARG A 44 -1.08 3.43 11.77
N LEU A 45 -0.09 2.75 11.18
CA LEU A 45 1.25 3.29 10.96
C LEU A 45 1.21 4.49 10.01
N LEU A 46 0.40 4.42 8.95
CA LEU A 46 0.31 5.47 7.94
C LEU A 46 -0.58 6.66 8.34
N ILE A 47 -1.67 6.40 9.07
CA ILE A 47 -2.60 7.46 9.53
C ILE A 47 -2.11 8.09 10.83
N GLY A 48 -1.42 7.33 11.68
CA GLY A 48 -0.93 7.84 12.95
C GLY A 48 0.36 8.62 12.81
N ASP A 49 0.61 9.51 13.78
CA ASP A 49 1.85 10.29 13.91
C ASP A 49 3.10 9.41 14.19
N VAL A 50 2.92 8.09 14.25
CA VAL A 50 3.99 7.12 14.52
C VAL A 50 5.03 7.11 13.41
N ALA A 51 4.62 7.18 12.14
CA ALA A 51 5.57 7.22 11.03
C ALA A 51 6.42 8.48 11.05
N GLU A 52 5.81 9.63 11.33
CA GLU A 52 6.50 10.92 11.45
C GLU A 52 7.45 10.92 12.66
N GLY A 53 6.98 10.49 13.83
CA GLY A 53 7.81 10.40 15.03
C GLY A 53 8.99 9.44 14.88
N PHE A 54 8.76 8.27 14.26
CA PHE A 54 9.82 7.31 13.96
C PHE A 54 10.86 7.90 13.00
N PHE A 55 10.42 8.50 11.89
CA PHE A 55 11.34 9.11 10.94
C PHE A 55 12.13 10.25 11.57
N GLY A 56 11.47 11.10 12.38
CA GLY A 56 12.12 12.15 13.16
C GLY A 56 13.20 11.60 14.09
N ALA A 57 12.93 10.49 14.79
CA ALA A 57 13.91 9.83 15.65
C ALA A 57 15.09 9.26 14.86
N VAL A 58 14.85 8.62 13.71
CA VAL A 58 15.92 8.11 12.83
C VAL A 58 16.79 9.25 12.29
N VAL A 59 16.20 10.37 11.89
CA VAL A 59 16.93 11.56 11.44
C VAL A 59 17.76 12.16 12.57
N ALA A 60 17.21 12.21 13.79
CA ALA A 60 17.94 12.69 14.95
C ALA A 60 19.16 11.81 15.26
N GLU A 61 19.01 10.49 15.21
CA GLU A 61 20.12 9.55 15.41
C GLU A 61 21.19 9.69 14.31
N ALA A 62 20.78 9.77 13.05
CA ALA A 62 21.68 9.99 11.92
C ALA A 62 22.45 11.31 12.06
N ARG A 63 21.79 12.37 12.56
CA ARG A 63 22.44 13.65 12.85
C ARG A 63 23.47 13.51 13.97
N HIS A 64 23.15 12.79 15.04
CA HIS A 64 24.07 12.55 16.14
C HIS A 64 25.29 11.74 15.71
N ALA A 65 25.10 10.82 14.76
CA ALA A 65 26.17 10.02 14.16
C ALA A 65 26.94 10.73 13.02
N ASP A 66 26.66 12.02 12.75
CA ASP A 66 27.26 12.79 11.65
C ASP A 66 27.08 12.15 10.25
N LEU A 67 25.96 11.46 10.06
CA LEU A 67 25.61 10.78 8.79
C LEU A 67 24.76 11.66 7.85
N LEU A 68 24.47 12.90 8.25
CA LEU A 68 23.70 13.84 7.44
C LEU A 68 24.62 14.86 6.78
N SER A 69 24.62 14.90 5.45
CA SER A 69 25.24 16.01 4.73
C SER A 69 24.32 17.23 4.70
N SER A 70 24.86 18.42 4.93
CA SER A 70 24.18 19.71 4.75
C SER A 70 24.25 20.22 3.30
N GLU A 71 24.87 19.47 2.39
CA GLU A 71 24.88 19.81 0.97
C GLU A 71 23.46 19.71 0.41
N HIS A 72 23.08 20.69 -0.41
CA HIS A 72 21.77 20.70 -1.06
C HIS A 72 21.70 19.56 -2.08
N PHE A 73 21.10 18.43 -1.68
CA PHE A 73 20.79 17.33 -2.58
C PHE A 73 19.38 17.51 -3.13
N THR A 74 19.27 17.90 -4.40
CA THR A 74 17.98 17.97 -5.10
C THR A 74 17.58 16.57 -5.52
N VAL A 75 16.65 15.96 -4.79
CA VAL A 75 15.99 14.73 -5.24
C VAL A 75 14.92 15.11 -6.26
N ASP A 76 14.94 14.50 -7.44
CA ASP A 76 13.85 14.64 -8.40
C ASP A 76 12.55 14.10 -7.80
N GLY A 77 11.71 15.00 -7.29
CA GLY A 77 10.44 14.68 -6.62
C GLY A 77 9.48 13.88 -7.51
N THR A 78 9.70 13.88 -8.83
CA THR A 78 8.93 13.12 -9.80
C THR A 78 9.12 11.61 -9.64
N LEU A 79 10.30 11.15 -9.19
CA LEU A 79 10.57 9.74 -8.88
C LEU A 79 9.81 9.28 -7.62
N VAL A 80 9.73 10.14 -6.60
CA VAL A 80 8.96 9.87 -5.37
C VAL A 80 7.46 9.84 -5.66
N GLN A 81 6.96 10.78 -6.47
CA GLN A 81 5.56 10.77 -6.92
C GLN A 81 5.22 9.58 -7.81
N ALA A 82 6.13 9.13 -8.69
CA ALA A 82 5.92 7.95 -9.53
C ALA A 82 5.85 6.65 -8.71
N TRP A 83 6.56 6.56 -7.58
CA TRP A 83 6.46 5.43 -6.65
C TRP A 83 5.22 5.51 -5.75
N ALA A 84 4.77 6.70 -5.38
CA ALA A 84 3.54 6.91 -4.59
C ALA A 84 2.25 6.85 -5.43
N GLY A 85 2.34 7.13 -6.72
CA GLY A 85 1.21 7.30 -7.63
C GLY A 85 0.92 6.07 -8.47
N GLN A 86 0.23 5.07 -7.92
CA GLN A 86 -0.55 4.14 -8.75
C GLN A 86 -2.04 4.11 -8.42
N LYS A 87 -2.54 4.71 -7.31
CA LYS A 87 -3.98 4.73 -6.96
C LYS A 87 -4.49 5.90 -6.08
N SER A 88 -3.84 7.06 -6.04
CA SER A 88 -4.33 8.21 -5.25
C SER A 88 -5.06 9.25 -6.10
N PHE A 89 -6.18 8.84 -6.70
CA PHE A 89 -7.25 9.78 -7.05
C PHE A 89 -8.57 9.14 -6.58
N PRO A 90 -9.28 9.71 -5.59
CA PRO A 90 -10.68 9.35 -5.41
C PRO A 90 -11.41 9.74 -6.69
N ARG A 91 -12.08 8.78 -7.32
CA ARG A 91 -12.89 9.02 -8.51
C ARG A 91 -14.09 9.86 -8.06
N ASP A 92 -14.21 11.05 -8.64
CA ASP A 92 -15.30 11.98 -8.38
C ASP A 92 -16.66 11.29 -8.68
N PRO A 93 -17.56 11.14 -7.70
CA PRO A 93 -18.84 10.46 -7.89
C PRO A 93 -19.76 11.18 -8.87
N GLU A 94 -19.50 12.44 -9.24
CA GLU A 94 -20.32 13.19 -10.20
C GLU A 94 -19.95 12.97 -11.66
N LYS A 95 -18.82 12.32 -11.97
CA LYS A 95 -18.43 11.99 -13.36
C LYS A 95 -18.67 10.52 -13.66
N ARG A 96 -19.95 10.12 -13.67
CA ARG A 96 -20.39 8.86 -14.27
C ARG A 96 -20.78 9.13 -15.72
N ASP A 97 -19.93 8.69 -16.65
CA ASP A 97 -20.28 8.70 -18.08
C ASP A 97 -21.40 7.67 -18.34
N PRO A 98 -22.43 7.98 -19.15
CA PRO A 98 -23.54 7.07 -19.40
C PRO A 98 -23.15 5.78 -20.15
N ASP A 99 -22.00 5.75 -20.83
CA ASP A 99 -21.55 4.66 -21.70
C ASP A 99 -20.50 3.74 -21.04
N ASP A 100 -20.68 3.42 -19.76
CA ASP A 100 -19.93 2.34 -19.10
C ASP A 100 -20.55 0.97 -19.46
N PRO A 101 -19.84 0.06 -20.17
CA PRO A 101 -20.39 -1.21 -20.65
C PRO A 101 -20.69 -2.20 -19.52
N ALA A 102 -20.42 -1.86 -18.25
CA ALA A 102 -20.84 -2.62 -17.07
C ALA A 102 -22.35 -2.52 -16.74
N ALA A 103 -23.16 -1.83 -17.56
CA ALA A 103 -24.63 -1.75 -17.41
C ALA A 103 -25.41 -2.86 -18.14
N GLY A 104 -24.78 -3.99 -18.47
CA GLY A 104 -25.43 -5.15 -19.09
C GLY A 104 -25.90 -6.18 -18.07
N GLY A 105 -27.16 -6.10 -17.64
CA GLY A 105 -27.76 -7.16 -16.80
C GLY A 105 -29.06 -6.77 -16.10
N ARG A 106 -30.11 -6.40 -16.84
CA ARG A 106 -31.47 -6.36 -16.28
C ARG A 106 -32.24 -7.61 -16.72
N THR A 107 -32.35 -8.57 -15.82
CA THR A 107 -33.38 -9.61 -15.89
C THR A 107 -34.76 -8.94 -15.85
N PRO A 108 -35.71 -9.25 -16.74
CA PRO A 108 -37.06 -8.71 -16.63
C PRO A 108 -37.80 -9.35 -15.45
N ALA A 109 -38.43 -8.53 -14.61
CA ALA A 109 -39.26 -8.98 -13.49
C ALA A 109 -40.58 -9.61 -13.99
N PRO A 110 -41.15 -10.60 -13.27
CA PRO A 110 -42.41 -11.22 -13.67
C PRO A 110 -43.62 -10.30 -13.46
N ARG A 111 -44.57 -10.35 -14.40
CA ARG A 111 -45.84 -9.61 -14.38
C ARG A 111 -46.81 -10.17 -13.31
N PRO A 112 -47.55 -9.35 -12.55
CA PRO A 112 -48.60 -9.85 -11.67
C PRO A 112 -49.91 -10.15 -12.44
N PRO A 113 -50.73 -11.11 -11.97
CA PRO A 113 -51.93 -11.56 -12.66
C PRO A 113 -53.14 -10.63 -12.47
N ARG A 114 -54.01 -10.58 -13.49
CA ARG A 114 -55.45 -10.35 -13.38
C ARG A 114 -56.17 -11.37 -14.24
#